data_AF-A0A7V4CW64-F1
#
_entry.id   AF-A0A7V4CW64-F1
#
_cell.length_a   1.000
_cell.length_b   1.000
_cell.length_c   1.000
_cell.angle_alpha   90.00
_cell.angle_beta   90.00
_cell.angle_gamma   90.00
#
_symmetry.space_group_name_H-M   'P 1'
#
loop_
_entity.id
_entity.type
_entity.pdbx_description
1 polymer ?
#
loop_
_entity_poly.entity_id
_entity_poly.type
_entity_poly.pdbx_seq_one_letter_code
_entity_poly.pdbx_strand_id
1 'polypeptide(L)'
;MQNKFQKKINGLFIDPQIFTAKFVTACNACICSGECCYYGVYTDKKEYEKIIEIKDRIIKSMDDSQIKDPSNWFEEPEADPDFESGIAVGTEVYNGKCVFLDKQGFCTLQKIAIEDGEFKWKYKPLYCILFPLVIFEGALTIDDEHINRMHYCNLAKNHTVTIFEHSKEEIKFLLGEKGFEELLQYKDEYLNSIKEEKIAI
;
A
#
# COMPACT_ATOMS: atom_id res chain seq x y z
N MET A 1 23.35 8.31 11.31
CA MET A 1 22.20 7.53 11.84
C MET A 1 22.68 6.09 12.02
N GLN A 2 22.57 5.53 13.22
CA GLN A 2 22.81 4.09 13.42
C GLN A 2 21.68 3.35 12.71
N ASN A 3 22.01 2.48 11.74
CA ASN A 3 21.01 1.75 10.99
C ASN A 3 20.22 0.84 11.94
N LYS A 4 18.94 1.18 12.16
CA LYS A 4 17.99 0.44 13.00
C LYS A 4 17.73 -0.98 12.49
N PHE A 5 17.92 -1.21 11.20
CA PHE A 5 17.65 -2.47 10.52
C PHE A 5 18.92 -3.07 9.91
N GLN A 6 19.04 -4.39 9.99
CA GLN A 6 20.27 -5.11 9.61
C GLN A 6 20.28 -5.57 8.15
N LYS A 7 19.12 -5.93 7.60
CA LYS A 7 18.99 -6.47 6.23
C LYS A 7 18.56 -5.39 5.26
N LYS A 8 19.21 -5.35 4.10
CA LYS A 8 18.87 -4.49 2.96
C LYS A 8 18.63 -5.35 1.72
N ILE A 9 17.50 -5.15 1.04
CA ILE A 9 17.12 -5.88 -0.19
C ILE A 9 16.67 -4.83 -1.21
N ASN A 10 17.25 -4.86 -2.41
CA ASN A 10 16.96 -3.89 -3.49
C ASN A 10 16.98 -2.42 -3.05
N GLY A 11 17.93 -2.03 -2.20
CA GLY A 11 18.03 -0.65 -1.78
C GLY A 11 17.16 -0.28 -0.56
N LEU A 12 16.25 -1.16 -0.12
CA LEU A 12 15.37 -0.93 1.02
C LEU A 12 15.83 -1.72 2.24
N PHE A 13 15.87 -1.08 3.40
CA PHE A 13 15.96 -1.80 4.67
C PHE A 13 14.67 -2.58 4.92
N ILE A 14 14.78 -3.73 5.58
CA ILE A 14 13.61 -4.56 5.93
C ILE A 14 13.38 -4.46 7.42
N ASP A 15 12.19 -3.99 7.81
CA ASP A 15 11.75 -4.05 9.20
C ASP A 15 11.24 -5.47 9.51
N PRO A 16 11.89 -6.22 10.43
CA PRO A 16 11.44 -7.57 10.76
C PRO A 16 10.05 -7.64 11.39
N GLN A 17 9.48 -6.51 11.82
CA GLN A 17 8.10 -6.44 12.32
C GLN A 17 7.11 -6.99 11.29
N ILE A 18 7.36 -6.87 9.97
CA ILE A 18 6.49 -7.42 8.93
C ILE A 18 6.30 -8.95 9.04
N PHE A 19 7.28 -9.66 9.61
CA PHE A 19 7.24 -11.11 9.79
C PHE A 19 6.44 -11.56 11.02
N THR A 20 6.15 -10.65 11.94
CA THR A 20 5.59 -10.99 13.26
C THR A 20 4.27 -10.30 13.54
N ALA A 21 4.10 -9.05 13.11
CA ALA A 21 2.85 -8.30 13.24
C ALA A 21 1.72 -9.02 12.53
N LYS A 22 0.58 -9.12 13.22
CA LYS A 22 -0.60 -9.83 12.75
C LYS A 22 -1.56 -8.90 12.02
N PHE A 23 -2.26 -9.45 11.04
CA PHE A 23 -3.19 -8.75 10.18
C PHE A 23 -4.27 -9.70 9.63
N VAL A 24 -5.24 -9.16 8.89
CA VAL A 24 -6.32 -9.95 8.28
C VAL A 24 -5.79 -10.91 7.21
N THR A 25 -6.45 -12.05 7.00
CA THR A 25 -6.00 -13.05 6.01
C THR A 25 -5.88 -12.50 4.59
N ALA A 26 -6.83 -11.67 4.17
CA ALA A 26 -6.88 -11.11 2.82
C ALA A 26 -7.74 -9.83 2.81
N CYS A 27 -7.52 -8.98 1.81
CA CYS A 27 -8.39 -7.83 1.55
C CYS A 27 -9.79 -8.30 1.14
N ASN A 28 -10.84 -7.72 1.75
CA ASN A 28 -12.23 -7.96 1.39
C ASN A 28 -13.06 -6.67 1.49
N ALA A 29 -13.16 -5.97 0.36
CA ALA A 29 -13.91 -4.72 0.26
C ALA A 29 -15.41 -4.90 0.56
N CYS A 30 -15.99 -6.09 0.39
CA CYS A 30 -17.39 -6.34 0.76
C CYS A 30 -17.62 -6.30 2.29
N ILE A 31 -16.55 -6.42 3.09
CA ILE A 31 -16.62 -6.34 4.55
C ILE A 31 -16.31 -4.92 5.05
N CYS A 32 -15.22 -4.32 4.57
CA CYS A 32 -14.73 -3.04 5.07
C CYS A 32 -15.14 -1.81 4.22
N SER A 33 -15.79 -2.03 3.08
CA SER A 33 -16.17 -0.97 2.11
C SER A 33 -14.99 -0.12 1.60
N GLY A 34 -13.78 -0.69 1.54
CA GLY A 34 -12.60 0.00 1.04
C GLY A 34 -12.02 1.03 2.03
N GLU A 35 -12.08 0.75 3.33
CA GLU A 35 -11.65 1.67 4.39
C GLU A 35 -10.20 2.19 4.27
N CYS A 36 -9.30 1.47 3.58
CA CYS A 36 -7.93 1.94 3.27
C CYS A 36 -7.90 3.16 2.33
N CYS A 37 -9.03 3.49 1.70
CA CYS A 37 -9.16 4.62 0.79
C CYS A 37 -9.90 5.80 1.43
N TYR A 38 -10.21 5.79 2.72
CA TYR A 38 -10.98 6.87 3.35
C TYR A 38 -10.21 8.19 3.49
N TYR A 39 -8.87 8.13 3.47
CA TYR A 39 -8.01 9.27 3.76
C TYR A 39 -7.20 9.75 2.55
N GLY A 40 -7.48 9.24 1.35
CA GLY A 40 -6.64 9.48 0.19
C GLY A 40 -5.30 8.74 0.27
N VAL A 41 -4.39 9.08 -0.62
CA VAL A 41 -3.02 8.56 -0.66
C VAL A 41 -2.11 9.60 -1.31
N TYR A 42 -0.86 9.67 -0.89
CA TYR A 42 0.16 10.38 -1.64
C TYR A 42 0.69 9.55 -2.80
N THR A 43 0.84 10.21 -3.94
CA THR A 43 1.37 9.63 -5.18
C THR A 43 2.68 10.31 -5.53
N ASP A 44 3.61 9.58 -6.15
CA ASP A 44 4.73 10.24 -6.81
C ASP A 44 4.22 11.07 -7.99
N LYS A 45 4.89 12.18 -8.32
CA LYS A 45 4.54 13.01 -9.49
C LYS A 45 4.35 12.20 -10.78
N LYS A 46 5.15 11.16 -11.03
CA LYS A 46 5.02 10.30 -12.22
C LYS A 46 3.75 9.45 -12.18
N GLU A 47 3.29 9.05 -11.00
CA GLU A 47 2.05 8.30 -10.82
C GLU A 47 0.84 9.21 -11.02
N TYR A 48 0.87 10.40 -10.42
CA TYR A 48 -0.10 11.47 -10.68
C TYR A 48 -0.23 11.76 -12.18
N GLU A 49 0.89 11.99 -12.87
CA GLU A 49 0.91 12.28 -14.31
C GLU A 49 0.25 11.15 -15.12
N LYS A 50 0.59 9.88 -14.83
CA LYS A 50 -0.03 8.71 -15.47
C LYS A 50 -1.54 8.63 -15.24
N ILE A 51 -2.02 8.97 -14.04
CA ILE A 51 -3.45 8.97 -13.72
C ILE A 51 -4.17 10.08 -14.51
N ILE A 52 -3.58 11.28 -14.58
CA ILE A 52 -4.15 12.41 -15.34
C ILE A 52 -4.17 12.15 -16.85
N GLU A 53 -3.16 11.45 -17.40
CA GLU A 53 -3.10 11.06 -18.81
C GLU A 53 -4.34 10.26 -19.26
N ILE A 54 -4.90 9.44 -18.37
CA ILE A 54 -6.07 8.59 -18.66
C ILE A 54 -7.39 9.12 -18.08
N LYS A 55 -7.46 10.41 -17.70
CA LYS A 55 -8.63 11.01 -17.04
C LYS A 55 -9.96 10.73 -17.73
N ASP A 56 -10.02 10.77 -19.06
CA ASP A 56 -11.27 10.55 -19.80
C ASP A 56 -11.77 9.11 -19.65
N ARG A 57 -10.85 8.13 -19.53
CA ARG A 57 -11.18 6.73 -19.26
C ARG A 57 -11.66 6.53 -17.82
N ILE A 58 -11.03 7.23 -16.87
CA ILE A 58 -11.43 7.24 -15.46
C ILE A 58 -12.86 7.79 -15.32
N ILE A 59 -13.15 8.98 -15.89
CA ILE A 59 -14.45 9.65 -15.83
C ILE A 59 -15.60 8.75 -16.32
N LYS A 60 -15.34 7.97 -17.38
CA LYS A 60 -16.30 7.00 -17.94
C LYS A 60 -16.60 5.85 -16.97
N SER A 61 -15.64 5.48 -16.13
CA SER A 61 -15.78 4.39 -15.15
C SER A 61 -16.30 4.84 -13.79
N MET A 62 -16.17 6.14 -13.47
CA MET A 62 -16.62 6.70 -12.20
C MET A 62 -18.15 6.63 -12.06
N ASP A 63 -18.60 6.29 -10.86
CA ASP A 63 -20.02 6.29 -10.51
C ASP A 63 -20.51 7.65 -10.02
N ASP A 64 -21.74 7.69 -9.51
CA ASP A 64 -22.44 8.88 -9.00
C ASP A 64 -21.97 9.33 -7.60
N SER A 65 -21.14 8.55 -6.93
CA SER A 65 -20.56 8.89 -5.62
C SER A 65 -19.20 9.58 -5.72
N GLN A 66 -18.66 9.71 -6.93
CA GLN A 66 -17.33 10.25 -7.22
C GLN A 66 -17.43 11.60 -7.95
N ILE A 67 -16.47 12.49 -7.67
CA ILE A 67 -16.35 13.76 -8.40
C ILE A 67 -15.64 13.53 -9.74
N LYS A 68 -16.30 13.89 -10.84
CA LYS A 68 -15.79 13.63 -12.20
C LYS A 68 -14.89 14.74 -12.74
N ASP A 69 -14.85 15.90 -12.08
CA ASP A 69 -14.02 17.02 -12.49
C ASP A 69 -12.55 16.81 -12.03
N PRO A 70 -11.60 16.58 -12.96
CA PRO A 70 -10.23 16.23 -12.62
C PRO A 70 -9.46 17.30 -11.83
N SER A 71 -9.88 18.56 -11.87
CA SER A 71 -9.24 19.61 -11.06
C SER A 71 -9.50 19.46 -9.55
N ASN A 72 -10.35 18.52 -9.15
CA ASN A 72 -10.66 18.22 -7.75
C ASN A 72 -10.18 16.81 -7.35
N TRP A 73 -9.29 16.18 -8.14
CA TRP A 73 -8.82 14.82 -7.85
C TRP A 73 -7.57 14.78 -7.00
N PHE A 74 -6.79 15.85 -7.01
CA PHE A 74 -5.48 15.90 -6.41
C PHE A 74 -5.26 17.23 -5.71
N GLU A 75 -4.54 17.16 -4.60
CA GLU A 75 -4.03 18.29 -3.85
C GLU A 75 -2.91 18.99 -4.63
N GLU A 76 -2.49 20.17 -4.16
CA GLU A 76 -1.34 20.86 -4.74
C GLU A 76 -0.05 20.05 -4.52
N PRO A 77 0.85 19.96 -5.52
CA PRO A 77 2.11 19.24 -5.37
C PRO A 77 3.00 19.83 -4.26
N GLU A 78 3.62 18.96 -3.47
CA GLU A 78 4.57 19.34 -2.42
C GLU A 78 5.92 18.64 -2.58
N ALA A 79 6.99 19.30 -2.13
CA ALA A 79 8.32 18.72 -2.18
C ALA A 79 8.48 17.71 -1.04
N ASP A 80 8.78 16.46 -1.40
CA ASP A 80 8.99 15.38 -0.44
C ASP A 80 10.12 14.46 -0.95
N PRO A 81 11.28 14.42 -0.25
CA PRO A 81 12.43 13.62 -0.67
C PRO A 81 12.23 12.11 -0.55
N ASP A 82 11.18 11.64 0.12
CA ASP A 82 10.87 10.21 0.23
C ASP A 82 10.19 9.66 -1.04
N PHE A 83 9.74 10.54 -1.95
CA PHE A 83 9.21 10.17 -3.26
C PHE A 83 10.30 10.18 -4.34
N GLU A 84 10.20 9.28 -5.32
CA GLU A 84 11.22 9.09 -6.36
C GLU A 84 11.52 10.36 -7.15
N SER A 85 10.49 11.14 -7.45
CA SER A 85 10.59 12.43 -8.14
C SER A 85 10.98 13.59 -7.22
N GLY A 86 11.02 13.37 -5.91
CA GLY A 86 11.11 14.42 -4.90
C GLY A 86 9.83 15.22 -4.70
N ILE A 87 8.71 14.77 -5.28
CA ILE A 87 7.42 15.46 -5.26
C ILE A 87 6.30 14.47 -4.93
N ALA A 88 5.53 14.80 -3.89
CA ALA A 88 4.31 14.12 -3.52
C ALA A 88 3.10 14.91 -4.05
N VAL A 89 2.08 14.18 -4.50
CA VAL A 89 0.78 14.74 -4.87
C VAL A 89 -0.30 13.90 -4.22
N GLY A 90 -1.01 14.47 -3.25
CA GLY A 90 -2.10 13.81 -2.52
C GLY A 90 -3.34 13.63 -3.39
N THR A 91 -4.02 12.49 -3.30
CA THR A 91 -5.38 12.37 -3.85
C THR A 91 -6.37 13.05 -2.92
N GLU A 92 -7.28 13.83 -3.47
CA GLU A 92 -8.32 14.50 -2.69
C GLU A 92 -9.30 13.51 -2.03
N VAL A 93 -9.96 14.00 -0.98
CA VAL A 93 -11.03 13.29 -0.28
C VAL A 93 -12.36 13.98 -0.57
N TYR A 94 -13.24 13.26 -1.27
CA TYR A 94 -14.58 13.71 -1.61
C TYR A 94 -15.63 12.83 -0.93
N ASN A 95 -16.58 13.45 -0.22
CA ASN A 95 -17.61 12.75 0.58
C ASN A 95 -17.03 11.72 1.57
N GLY A 96 -15.89 12.05 2.20
CA GLY A 96 -15.27 11.21 3.23
C GLY A 96 -14.52 9.99 2.70
N LYS A 97 -14.17 9.97 1.41
CA LYS A 97 -13.34 8.94 0.78
C LYS A 97 -12.47 9.51 -0.34
N CYS A 98 -11.39 8.82 -0.68
CA CYS A 98 -10.58 9.10 -1.87
C CYS A 98 -11.48 9.24 -3.11
N VAL A 99 -11.20 10.24 -3.95
CA VAL A 99 -11.92 10.49 -5.20
C VAL A 99 -12.02 9.28 -6.14
N PHE A 100 -11.10 8.32 -6.04
CA PHE A 100 -11.08 7.11 -6.86
C PHE A 100 -11.80 5.91 -6.24
N LEU A 101 -12.31 6.00 -5.01
CA LEU A 101 -13.10 4.95 -4.37
C LEU A 101 -14.56 5.02 -4.85
N ASP A 102 -15.08 3.94 -5.41
CA ASP A 102 -16.48 3.85 -5.88
C ASP A 102 -17.45 3.51 -4.71
N LYS A 103 -18.76 3.51 -4.96
CA LYS A 103 -19.77 3.24 -3.91
C LYS A 103 -19.84 1.77 -3.48
N GLN A 104 -19.19 0.87 -4.21
CA GLN A 104 -19.09 -0.55 -3.88
C GLN A 104 -17.81 -0.86 -3.09
N GLY A 105 -16.99 0.15 -2.79
CA GLY A 105 -15.74 -0.01 -2.04
C GLY A 105 -14.56 -0.42 -2.92
N PHE A 106 -14.66 -0.28 -4.25
CA PHE A 106 -13.60 -0.63 -5.18
C PHE A 106 -12.86 0.60 -5.72
N CYS A 107 -11.56 0.46 -5.92
CA CYS A 107 -10.74 1.49 -6.54
C CYS A 107 -10.97 1.52 -8.05
N THR A 108 -11.41 2.66 -8.57
CA THR A 108 -11.66 2.87 -10.00
C THR A 108 -10.41 2.63 -10.84
N LEU A 109 -9.23 3.05 -10.37
CA LEU A 109 -7.96 2.86 -11.08
C LEU A 109 -7.59 1.38 -11.26
N GLN A 110 -7.91 0.55 -10.27
CA GLN A 110 -7.72 -0.90 -10.36
C GLN A 110 -8.76 -1.57 -11.26
N LYS A 111 -10.03 -1.14 -11.15
CA LYS A 111 -11.12 -1.64 -11.99
C LYS A 111 -10.83 -1.42 -13.47
N ILE A 112 -10.47 -0.20 -13.87
CA ILE A 112 -10.19 0.10 -15.28
C ILE A 112 -8.99 -0.69 -15.80
N ALA A 113 -7.95 -0.92 -14.97
CA ALA A 113 -6.82 -1.75 -15.40
C ALA A 113 -7.29 -3.18 -15.73
N ILE A 114 -8.14 -3.77 -14.88
CA ILE A 114 -8.68 -5.11 -15.12
C ILE A 114 -9.61 -5.13 -16.35
N GLU A 115 -10.50 -4.14 -16.48
CA GLU A 115 -11.43 -4.01 -17.61
C GLU A 115 -10.71 -3.85 -18.95
N ASP A 116 -9.58 -3.13 -18.95
CA ASP A 116 -8.76 -2.87 -20.13
C ASP A 116 -7.80 -4.05 -20.45
N GLY A 117 -7.83 -5.14 -19.66
CA GLY A 117 -6.96 -6.31 -19.85
C GLY A 117 -5.51 -6.09 -19.42
N GLU A 118 -5.27 -5.07 -18.61
CA GLU A 118 -3.96 -4.68 -18.09
C GLU A 118 -3.65 -5.35 -16.75
N PHE A 119 -2.41 -5.26 -16.30
CA PHE A 119 -2.06 -5.66 -14.95
C PHE A 119 -2.85 -4.82 -13.94
N LYS A 120 -3.50 -5.48 -12.95
CA LYS A 120 -4.44 -4.86 -11.99
C LYS A 120 -3.91 -3.61 -11.27
N TRP A 121 -2.60 -3.44 -11.17
CA TRP A 121 -1.98 -2.30 -10.49
C TRP A 121 -1.36 -1.27 -11.44
N LYS A 122 -1.56 -1.40 -12.76
CA LYS A 122 -0.97 -0.52 -13.78
C LYS A 122 -1.14 0.98 -13.48
N TYR A 123 -2.29 1.37 -12.94
CA TYR A 123 -2.62 2.77 -12.65
C TYR A 123 -2.73 3.08 -11.15
N LYS A 124 -2.54 2.10 -10.26
CA LYS A 124 -2.63 2.35 -8.82
C LYS A 124 -1.35 3.05 -8.34
N PRO A 125 -1.47 4.05 -7.44
CA PRO A 125 -0.33 4.56 -6.70
C PRO A 125 0.34 3.46 -5.87
N LEU A 126 1.66 3.51 -5.74
CA LEU A 126 2.46 2.52 -5.04
C LEU A 126 1.98 2.28 -3.62
N TYR A 127 1.73 3.32 -2.84
CA TYR A 127 1.28 3.16 -1.44
C TYR A 127 -0.14 2.59 -1.32
N CYS A 128 -0.97 2.74 -2.36
CA CYS A 128 -2.25 2.03 -2.44
C CYS A 128 -2.10 0.54 -2.79
N ILE A 129 -0.99 0.15 -3.44
CA ILE A 129 -0.65 -1.25 -3.69
C ILE A 129 -0.07 -1.86 -2.42
N LEU A 130 0.87 -1.17 -1.77
CA LEU A 130 1.66 -1.71 -0.66
C LEU A 130 0.87 -1.86 0.64
N PHE A 131 -0.21 -1.10 0.85
CA PHE A 131 -0.98 -1.15 2.09
C PHE A 131 -1.29 -2.62 2.53
N PRO A 132 -0.95 -3.04 3.76
CA PRO A 132 -0.62 -2.24 4.96
C PRO A 132 0.87 -1.89 5.16
N LEU A 133 1.69 -2.01 4.12
CA LEU A 133 3.11 -1.68 4.15
C LEU A 133 3.35 -0.24 3.65
N VAL A 134 4.44 0.35 4.14
CA VAL A 134 4.94 1.67 3.73
C VAL A 134 6.46 1.62 3.60
N ILE A 135 7.01 2.54 2.80
CA ILE A 135 8.44 2.84 2.78
C ILE A 135 8.62 4.10 3.61
N PHE A 136 9.33 4.00 4.72
CA PHE A 136 9.58 5.13 5.62
C PHE A 136 11.05 5.15 6.00
N GLU A 137 11.70 6.30 5.84
CA GLU A 137 13.14 6.48 6.07
C GLU A 137 14.01 5.40 5.38
N GLY A 138 13.61 4.99 4.16
CA GLY A 138 14.29 3.96 3.37
C GLY A 138 14.09 2.52 3.84
N ALA A 139 13.13 2.25 4.72
CA ALA A 139 12.77 0.91 5.18
C ALA A 139 11.36 0.51 4.76
N LEU A 140 11.22 -0.73 4.26
CA LEU A 140 9.92 -1.39 4.13
C LEU A 140 9.45 -1.80 5.52
N THR A 141 8.42 -1.12 6.01
CA THR A 141 7.83 -1.35 7.33
C THR A 141 6.30 -1.27 7.24
N ILE A 142 5.63 -1.25 8.39
CA ILE A 142 4.19 -1.31 8.52
C ILE A 142 3.63 0.11 8.67
N ASP A 143 2.53 0.39 7.98
CA ASP A 143 1.77 1.63 8.13
C ASP A 143 0.85 1.56 9.37
N ASP A 144 1.47 1.52 10.55
CA ASP A 144 0.75 1.37 11.83
C ASP A 144 -0.26 2.52 12.04
N GLU A 145 0.07 3.74 11.60
CA GLU A 145 -0.82 4.90 11.72
C GLU A 145 -2.11 4.71 10.90
N HIS A 146 -2.00 4.26 9.66
CA HIS A 146 -3.16 4.01 8.83
C HIS A 146 -3.96 2.81 9.31
N ILE A 147 -3.29 1.71 9.69
CA ILE A 147 -3.97 0.54 10.26
C ILE A 147 -4.79 0.93 11.49
N ASN A 148 -4.25 1.75 12.39
CA ASN A 148 -4.93 2.14 13.62
C ASN A 148 -6.25 2.90 13.40
N ARG A 149 -6.43 3.52 12.22
CA ARG A 149 -7.65 4.24 11.84
C ARG A 149 -8.75 3.34 11.26
N MET A 150 -8.44 2.08 10.97
CA MET A 150 -9.36 1.13 10.33
C MET A 150 -10.35 0.53 11.33
N HIS A 151 -11.60 0.34 10.91
CA HIS A 151 -12.67 -0.24 11.71
C HIS A 151 -12.75 -1.76 11.57
N TYR A 152 -12.25 -2.37 10.49
CA TYR A 152 -12.20 -3.82 10.34
C TYR A 152 -10.78 -4.37 10.45
N CYS A 153 -9.85 -3.86 9.64
CA CYS A 153 -8.50 -4.44 9.57
C CYS A 153 -7.65 -4.20 10.83
N ASN A 154 -7.99 -3.21 11.66
CA ASN A 154 -7.32 -2.96 12.94
C ASN A 154 -7.75 -3.92 14.06
N LEU A 155 -8.92 -4.56 13.93
CA LEU A 155 -9.49 -5.31 15.04
C LEU A 155 -8.70 -6.61 15.27
N ALA A 156 -8.11 -6.73 16.46
CA ALA A 156 -7.30 -7.89 16.85
C ALA A 156 -7.99 -9.25 16.61
N LYS A 157 -9.32 -9.33 16.79
CA LYS A 157 -10.10 -10.54 16.52
C LYS A 157 -10.06 -11.00 15.05
N ASN A 158 -9.72 -10.11 14.13
CA ASN A 158 -9.61 -10.38 12.70
C ASN A 158 -8.16 -10.69 12.28
N HIS A 159 -7.18 -10.58 13.19
CA HIS A 159 -5.76 -10.76 12.90
C HIS A 159 -5.36 -12.23 12.96
N THR A 160 -5.29 -12.87 11.80
CA THR A 160 -5.15 -14.32 11.64
C THR A 160 -3.81 -14.74 11.03
N VAL A 161 -3.19 -13.86 10.24
CA VAL A 161 -1.91 -14.11 9.55
C VAL A 161 -0.92 -12.98 9.86
N THR A 162 0.33 -13.09 9.44
CA THR A 162 1.28 -11.98 9.55
C THR A 162 1.13 -11.02 8.37
N ILE A 163 1.61 -9.79 8.49
CA ILE A 163 1.62 -8.82 7.37
C ILE A 163 2.39 -9.37 6.17
N PHE A 164 3.52 -10.05 6.40
CA PHE A 164 4.24 -10.75 5.36
C PHE A 164 3.34 -11.76 4.61
N GLU A 165 2.58 -12.59 5.32
CA GLU A 165 1.71 -13.59 4.69
C GLU A 165 0.53 -12.95 3.95
N HIS A 166 -0.01 -11.84 4.45
CA HIS A 166 -1.05 -11.05 3.78
C HIS A 166 -0.56 -10.47 2.45
N SER A 167 0.62 -9.85 2.48
CA SER A 167 1.07 -8.90 1.44
C SER A 167 2.11 -9.50 0.49
N LYS A 168 2.12 -10.84 0.31
CA LYS A 168 3.18 -11.52 -0.46
C LYS A 168 3.26 -11.03 -1.89
N GLU A 169 2.12 -10.77 -2.52
CA GLU A 169 2.07 -10.34 -3.92
C GLU A 169 2.59 -8.90 -4.06
N GLU A 170 2.20 -8.03 -3.13
CA GLU A 170 2.58 -6.62 -3.06
C GLU A 170 4.09 -6.48 -2.80
N ILE A 171 4.62 -7.23 -1.83
CA ILE A 171 6.06 -7.27 -1.53
C ILE A 171 6.83 -7.78 -2.74
N LYS A 172 6.34 -8.84 -3.39
CA LYS A 172 6.96 -9.41 -4.58
C LYS A 172 6.93 -8.44 -5.76
N PHE A 173 5.88 -7.64 -5.91
CA PHE A 173 5.81 -6.59 -6.91
C PHE A 173 6.81 -5.47 -6.63
N LEU A 174 7.00 -5.09 -5.36
CA LEU A 174 7.98 -4.08 -4.96
C LEU A 174 9.43 -4.55 -5.14
N LEU A 175 9.75 -5.74 -4.64
CA LEU A 175 11.12 -6.27 -4.59
C LEU A 175 11.50 -7.10 -5.83
N GLY A 176 10.55 -7.39 -6.70
CA GLY A 176 10.73 -8.37 -7.77
C GLY A 176 10.99 -9.79 -7.26
N GLU A 177 11.11 -10.74 -8.19
CA GLU A 177 11.31 -12.17 -7.88
C GLU A 177 12.52 -12.42 -6.97
N LYS A 178 13.69 -11.91 -7.37
CA LYS A 178 14.95 -12.15 -6.64
C LYS A 178 14.93 -11.54 -5.24
N GLY A 179 14.39 -10.32 -5.10
CA GLY A 179 14.31 -9.67 -3.81
C GLY A 179 13.29 -10.36 -2.89
N PHE A 180 12.21 -10.90 -3.44
CA PHE A 180 11.24 -11.70 -2.69
C PHE A 180 11.84 -13.04 -2.20
N GLU A 181 12.62 -13.72 -3.05
CA GLU A 181 13.35 -14.95 -2.65
C GLU A 181 14.36 -14.67 -1.53
N GLU A 182 15.12 -13.57 -1.63
CA GLU A 182 16.03 -13.14 -0.57
C GLU A 182 15.29 -12.81 0.73
N LEU A 183 14.11 -12.19 0.64
CA LEU A 183 13.28 -11.88 1.79
C LEU A 183 12.75 -13.14 2.48
N LEU A 184 12.40 -14.19 1.72
CA LEU A 184 11.99 -15.48 2.28
C LEU A 184 13.11 -16.11 3.12
N GLN A 185 14.35 -16.09 2.62
CA GLN A 185 15.51 -16.57 3.37
C GLN A 185 15.71 -15.76 4.66
N TYR A 186 15.64 -14.43 4.56
CA TYR A 186 15.78 -13.56 5.72
C TYR A 186 14.67 -13.78 6.77
N LYS A 187 13.43 -14.02 6.33
CA LYS A 187 12.32 -14.37 7.23
C LYS A 187 12.65 -15.62 8.04
N ASP A 188 13.14 -16.67 7.40
CA ASP A 188 13.44 -17.94 8.06
C ASP A 188 14.61 -17.79 9.05
N GLU A 189 15.67 -17.08 8.65
CA GLU A 189 16.80 -16.73 9.53
C GLU A 189 16.33 -15.98 10.78
N TYR A 190 15.54 -14.92 10.60
CA TYR A 190 15.04 -14.09 11.70
C TYR A 190 14.09 -14.84 12.64
N LEU A 191 13.17 -15.64 12.09
CA LEU A 191 12.24 -16.42 12.91
C LEU A 191 12.94 -17.54 13.69
N ASN A 192 14.05 -18.07 13.17
CA ASN A 192 14.87 -19.04 13.89
C ASN A 192 15.68 -18.37 15.00
N SER A 193 16.25 -17.18 14.77
CA SER A 193 17.01 -16.47 15.81
C SER A 193 16.13 -16.12 17.02
N ILE A 194 14.87 -15.70 16.81
CA ILE A 194 13.92 -15.44 17.91
C ILE A 194 13.60 -16.71 18.70
N LYS A 195 13.51 -17.87 18.04
CA LYS A 195 13.23 -19.13 18.73
C LYS A 195 14.41 -19.54 19.61
N GLU A 196 15.64 -19.39 19.11
CA GLU A 196 16.86 -19.70 19.85
C GLU A 196 17.01 -18.79 21.08
N GLU A 197 16.75 -17.49 20.94
CA GLU A 197 16.75 -16.55 22.08
C GLU A 197 15.73 -16.92 23.16
N LYS A 198 14.52 -17.35 22.77
CA LYS A 198 13.48 -17.80 23.72
C LYS A 198 13.81 -19.10 24.43
N ILE A 199 14.68 -19.94 23.87
CA ILE A 199 15.14 -21.20 24.49
C ILE A 199 16.30 -20.92 25.46
N ALA A 200 17.06 -19.84 25.23
CA ALA A 200 18.22 -19.46 26.03
C ALA A 200 17.89 -18.66 27.32
N ILE A 201 16.62 -18.28 27.52
CA ILE A 201 16.11 -17.54 28.69
C ILE A 201 15.29 -18.49 29.57
#